data_AF-A0AAD7E9S4-F1
#
_entry.id   AF-A0AAD7E9S4-F1
#
_cell.length_a   1.000
_cell.length_b   1.000
_cell.length_c   1.000
_cell.angle_alpha   90.00
_cell.angle_beta   90.00
_cell.angle_gamma   90.00
#
_symmetry.space_group_name_H-M   'P 1'
#
loop_
_entity.id
_entity.type
_entity.pdbx_description
1 polymer ?
#
loop_
_entity_poly.entity_id
_entity_poly.type
_entity_poly.pdbx_seq_one_letter_code
_entity_poly.pdbx_strand_id
1 'polypeptide(L)'
;AGHRPKYRRTGKPHSRWHTLHPTVHPAIDRTDPQHLKATTGLSLHYHDPHAAFPRIRSFASVHVSEFIHPAVALEHSAHIVETICHSNVSTITVQFRSRDAWAIAKEDWKTHPNAFLVAFSDSCGLGRESGERSIHRVRNMTASWGKMEIAFEMTETPLKDAIHPDRDVEIVINTFEVHDPRPSVPNDRSRLRRRAGGAKASR
;
A
#
# COMPACT_ATOMS: atom_id res chain seq x y z
N ALA A 1 32.43 -32.39 -28.85
CA ALA A 1 32.07 -31.03 -29.28
C ALA A 1 30.54 -30.89 -29.25
N GLY A 2 29.99 -30.22 -28.24
CA GLY A 2 28.54 -30.13 -28.01
C GLY A 2 27.89 -28.99 -28.76
N HIS A 3 26.88 -29.29 -29.58
CA HIS A 3 25.99 -28.31 -30.21
C HIS A 3 25.15 -27.59 -29.14
N ARG A 4 25.29 -26.26 -29.02
CA ARG A 4 24.30 -25.42 -28.35
C ARG A 4 23.31 -24.89 -29.39
N PRO A 5 21.98 -24.95 -29.14
CA PRO A 5 21.02 -24.40 -30.07
C PRO A 5 21.13 -22.87 -30.09
N LYS A 6 21.25 -22.30 -31.30
CA LYS A 6 21.16 -20.86 -31.53
C LYS A 6 19.69 -20.47 -31.63
N TYR A 7 19.15 -19.86 -30.58
CA TYR A 7 17.84 -19.21 -30.67
C TYR A 7 17.95 -17.89 -31.43
N ARG A 8 17.43 -17.87 -32.66
CA ARG A 8 17.28 -16.65 -33.47
C ARG A 8 16.00 -15.94 -33.04
N ARG A 9 16.12 -14.86 -32.27
CA ARG A 9 15.00 -13.98 -31.91
C ARG A 9 14.59 -13.18 -33.15
N THR A 10 13.61 -13.67 -33.90
CA THR A 10 12.93 -12.88 -34.95
C THR A 10 11.65 -12.29 -34.37
N GLY A 11 11.80 -11.14 -33.70
CA GLY A 11 10.69 -10.34 -33.21
C GLY A 11 11.22 -8.97 -32.81
N LYS A 12 10.63 -7.89 -33.33
CA LYS A 12 10.93 -6.53 -32.87
C LYS A 12 10.61 -6.45 -31.36
N PRO A 13 11.47 -5.87 -30.51
CA PRO A 13 11.23 -5.79 -29.08
C PRO A 13 10.16 -4.72 -28.81
N HIS A 14 8.89 -5.12 -28.77
CA HIS A 14 7.82 -4.32 -28.20
C HIS A 14 7.29 -5.02 -26.95
N SER A 15 8.01 -4.87 -25.84
CA SER A 15 7.41 -4.89 -24.50
C SER A 15 8.32 -4.08 -23.57
N ARG A 16 7.99 -2.80 -23.34
CA ARG A 16 8.54 -2.09 -22.19
C ARG A 16 7.92 -2.78 -20.96
N TRP A 17 8.72 -3.50 -20.19
CA TRP A 17 8.28 -3.98 -18.88
C TRP A 17 8.12 -2.72 -18.01
N HIS A 18 6.93 -2.52 -17.44
CA HIS A 18 6.67 -1.43 -16.52
C HIS A 18 6.83 -1.95 -15.09
N THR A 19 7.66 -1.28 -14.29
CA THR A 19 7.77 -1.56 -12.85
C THR A 19 6.49 -1.10 -12.16
N LEU A 20 5.83 -2.01 -11.46
CA LEU A 20 4.67 -1.65 -10.65
C LEU A 20 5.14 -0.99 -9.35
N HIS A 21 4.46 0.07 -8.93
CA HIS A 21 4.80 0.83 -7.75
C HIS A 21 3.86 0.46 -6.59
N PRO A 22 4.38 0.32 -5.36
CA PRO A 22 3.58 0.20 -4.16
C PRO A 22 2.43 1.20 -4.10
N THR A 23 1.26 0.70 -3.73
CA THR A 23 0.06 1.49 -3.48
C THR A 23 -0.74 0.87 -2.35
N VAL A 24 -1.75 1.59 -1.89
CA VAL A 24 -2.76 1.09 -0.95
C VAL A 24 -4.03 0.77 -1.73
N HIS A 25 -4.63 -0.39 -1.46
CA HIS A 25 -5.91 -0.73 -2.09
C HIS A 25 -6.95 0.36 -1.77
N PRO A 26 -7.74 0.83 -2.74
CA PRO A 26 -8.58 2.00 -2.55
C PRO A 26 -9.76 1.78 -1.59
N ALA A 27 -10.08 0.52 -1.26
CA ALA A 27 -11.07 0.17 -0.24
C ALA A 27 -10.50 0.10 1.20
N ILE A 28 -9.19 0.24 1.39
CA ILE A 28 -8.57 0.26 2.72
C ILE A 28 -8.79 1.65 3.33
N ASP A 29 -9.47 1.72 4.47
CA ASP A 29 -9.59 2.95 5.25
C ASP A 29 -8.29 3.21 6.01
N ARG A 30 -7.41 4.01 5.40
CA ARG A 30 -6.10 4.36 5.97
C ARG A 30 -6.19 5.12 7.30
N THR A 31 -7.37 5.60 7.70
CA THR A 31 -7.58 6.25 8.99
C THR A 31 -7.97 5.28 10.11
N ASP A 32 -8.25 4.01 9.79
CA ASP A 32 -8.49 2.98 10.79
C ASP A 32 -7.20 2.70 11.58
N PRO A 33 -7.19 2.94 12.91
CA PRO A 33 -6.03 2.65 13.73
C PRO A 33 -5.66 1.16 13.80
N GLN A 34 -6.54 0.22 13.40
CA GLN A 34 -6.19 -1.20 13.33
C GLN A 34 -5.05 -1.47 12.35
N HIS A 35 -4.84 -0.63 11.33
CA HIS A 35 -3.71 -0.76 10.41
C HIS A 35 -2.34 -0.53 11.06
N LEU A 36 -2.30 -0.02 12.29
CA LEU A 36 -1.07 0.07 13.08
C LEU A 36 -0.74 -1.21 13.83
N LYS A 37 -1.66 -2.17 13.95
CA LYS A 37 -1.41 -3.40 14.69
C LYS A 37 -0.72 -4.43 13.84
N ALA A 38 0.16 -5.20 14.47
CA ALA A 38 0.84 -6.30 13.82
C ALA A 38 -0.12 -7.45 13.55
N THR A 39 -0.07 -8.00 12.34
CA THR A 39 -0.93 -9.11 11.89
C THR A 39 -0.07 -10.18 11.23
N THR A 40 -0.48 -11.44 11.33
CA THR A 40 0.25 -12.53 10.69
C THR A 40 0.07 -12.55 9.18
N GLY A 41 -1.01 -11.98 8.63
CA GLY A 41 -1.25 -11.93 7.17
C GLY A 41 -1.41 -10.50 6.66
N LEU A 42 -0.88 -10.21 5.46
CA LEU A 42 -0.98 -8.91 4.80
C LEU A 42 -1.23 -9.04 3.29
N SER A 43 -2.01 -8.12 2.75
CA SER A 43 -2.16 -7.92 1.30
C SER A 43 -1.39 -6.68 0.87
N LEU A 44 -0.40 -6.83 0.01
CA LEU A 44 0.43 -5.76 -0.52
C LEU A 44 -0.04 -5.40 -1.92
N HIS A 45 -0.33 -4.13 -2.17
CA HIS A 45 -0.94 -3.68 -3.42
C HIS A 45 0.02 -2.87 -4.28
N TYR A 46 -0.15 -2.95 -5.59
CA TYR A 46 0.73 -2.26 -6.55
C TYR A 46 -0.10 -1.62 -7.66
N HIS A 47 0.35 -0.47 -8.16
CA HIS A 47 -0.24 0.22 -9.30
C HIS A 47 0.76 0.38 -10.44
N ASP A 48 0.26 0.54 -11.66
CA ASP A 48 1.08 0.95 -12.80
C ASP A 48 1.11 2.49 -12.87
N PRO A 49 2.26 3.14 -12.66
CA PRO A 49 2.38 4.60 -12.71
C PRO A 49 2.18 5.18 -14.13
N HIS A 50 2.24 4.35 -15.17
CA HIS A 50 2.09 4.76 -16.57
C HIS A 50 0.69 4.49 -17.12
N ALA A 51 -0.21 3.90 -16.34
CA ALA A 51 -1.56 3.64 -16.78
C ALA A 51 -2.31 4.96 -17.02
N ALA A 52 -2.89 5.12 -18.20
CA ALA A 52 -3.57 6.34 -18.65
C ALA A 52 -4.96 6.55 -18.02
N PHE A 53 -5.10 6.29 -16.71
CA PHE A 53 -6.38 6.37 -16.01
C PHE A 53 -6.35 7.39 -14.87
N PRO A 54 -7.37 8.26 -14.74
CA PRO A 54 -7.40 9.33 -13.75
C PRO A 54 -7.82 8.91 -12.34
N ARG A 55 -7.97 7.60 -12.04
CA ARG A 55 -8.45 7.08 -10.75
C ARG A 55 -7.42 6.16 -10.10
N ILE A 56 -7.40 6.15 -8.76
CA ILE A 56 -6.55 5.27 -7.95
C ILE A 56 -6.93 3.82 -8.23
N ARG A 57 -6.00 3.06 -8.83
CA ARG A 57 -6.16 1.64 -9.19
C ARG A 57 -5.07 0.82 -8.52
N SER A 58 -5.44 -0.34 -8.00
CA SER A 58 -4.49 -1.44 -7.75
C SER A 58 -4.51 -2.34 -8.98
N PHE A 59 -3.35 -2.64 -9.56
CA PHE A 59 -3.17 -3.52 -10.74
C PHE A 59 -2.67 -4.92 -10.38
N ALA A 60 -2.05 -5.05 -9.20
CA ALA A 60 -1.66 -6.32 -8.66
C ALA A 60 -1.77 -6.29 -7.14
N SER A 61 -1.98 -7.47 -6.55
CA SER A 61 -1.87 -7.70 -5.11
C SER A 61 -1.04 -8.95 -4.85
N VAL A 62 -0.18 -8.86 -3.85
CA VAL A 62 0.54 -9.98 -3.27
C VAL A 62 -0.07 -10.23 -1.89
N HIS A 63 -0.80 -11.32 -1.74
CA HIS A 63 -1.35 -11.74 -0.47
C HIS A 63 -0.41 -12.72 0.20
N VAL A 64 0.11 -12.33 1.36
CA VAL A 64 0.88 -13.20 2.24
C VAL A 64 -0.05 -13.68 3.34
N SER A 65 -0.36 -14.97 3.31
CA SER A 65 -1.28 -15.60 4.26
C SER A 65 -0.71 -15.60 5.69
N GLU A 66 0.58 -15.91 5.84
CA GLU A 66 1.22 -15.96 7.16
C GLU A 66 2.74 -15.64 7.11
N PHE A 67 3.13 -14.57 7.79
CA PHE A 67 4.52 -14.25 8.13
C PHE A 67 4.98 -15.05 9.35
N ILE A 68 6.28 -15.36 9.41
CA ILE A 68 6.91 -16.05 10.56
C ILE A 68 6.76 -15.24 11.86
N HIS A 69 6.74 -13.92 11.73
CA HIS A 69 6.44 -12.99 12.81
C HIS A 69 5.35 -12.02 12.34
N PRO A 70 4.48 -11.52 13.24
CA PRO A 70 3.49 -10.52 12.88
C PRO A 70 4.12 -9.32 12.17
N ALA A 71 3.46 -8.84 11.13
CA ALA A 71 3.93 -7.81 10.24
C ALA A 71 3.00 -6.59 10.22
N VAL A 72 3.56 -5.42 9.93
CA VAL A 72 2.81 -4.17 9.74
C VAL A 72 3.21 -3.53 8.43
N ALA A 73 2.25 -3.26 7.56
CA ALA A 73 2.45 -2.47 6.35
C ALA A 73 2.31 -0.98 6.68
N LEU A 74 3.43 -0.28 6.82
CA LEU A 74 3.44 1.10 7.31
C LEU A 74 2.67 2.07 6.41
N GLU A 75 2.69 1.86 5.10
CA GLU A 75 1.98 2.72 4.14
C GLU A 75 0.44 2.60 4.19
N HIS A 76 -0.09 1.51 4.76
CA HIS A 76 -1.53 1.30 4.90
C HIS A 76 -2.16 2.26 5.91
N SER A 77 -1.37 2.90 6.77
CA SER A 77 -1.85 3.84 7.77
C SER A 77 -1.54 5.28 7.38
N ALA A 78 -2.56 6.15 7.38
CA ALA A 78 -2.40 7.59 7.24
C ALA A 78 -1.86 8.26 8.53
N HIS A 79 -1.78 7.48 9.62
CA HIS A 79 -1.24 7.93 10.90
C HIS A 79 0.28 7.92 10.95
N ILE A 80 0.95 7.27 10.01
CA ILE A 80 2.41 7.32 9.87
C ILE A 80 2.75 8.51 8.99
N VAL A 81 3.61 9.39 9.50
CA VAL A 81 4.08 10.59 8.79
C VAL A 81 5.29 10.23 7.95
N GLU A 82 6.25 9.54 8.57
CA GLU A 82 7.52 9.24 7.96
C GLU A 82 8.09 7.94 8.52
N THR A 83 8.79 7.22 7.65
CA THR A 83 9.60 6.06 8.01
C THR A 83 11.01 6.30 7.49
N ILE A 84 11.96 6.31 8.42
CA ILE A 84 13.38 6.56 8.14
C ILE A 84 14.18 5.34 8.54
N CYS A 85 14.90 4.76 7.59
CA CYS A 85 15.86 3.69 7.83
C CYS A 85 17.29 4.24 7.75
N HIS A 86 18.09 3.96 8.77
CA HIS A 86 19.50 4.33 8.86
C HIS A 86 20.35 3.07 8.72
N SER A 87 20.62 2.66 7.47
CA SER A 87 21.33 1.41 7.17
C SER A 87 22.71 1.31 7.80
N ASN A 88 23.41 2.45 7.97
CA ASN A 88 24.76 2.48 8.57
C ASN A 88 24.79 2.04 10.05
N VAL A 89 23.67 2.24 10.75
CA VAL A 89 23.54 1.89 12.18
C VAL A 89 22.43 0.86 12.40
N SER A 90 21.89 0.27 11.33
CA SER A 90 20.82 -0.73 11.36
C SER A 90 19.65 -0.32 12.26
N THR A 91 19.14 0.90 12.09
CA THR A 91 17.93 1.36 12.81
C THR A 91 16.82 1.81 11.87
N ILE A 92 15.57 1.59 12.29
CA ILE A 92 14.37 2.16 11.65
C ILE A 92 13.64 3.03 12.66
N THR A 93 13.22 4.21 12.22
CA THR A 93 12.42 5.15 13.01
C THR A 93 11.09 5.38 12.30
N VAL A 94 10.00 5.25 13.04
CA VAL A 94 8.63 5.53 12.57
C VAL A 94 8.08 6.71 13.33
N GLN A 95 7.67 7.76 12.61
CA GLN A 95 7.07 8.95 13.17
C GLN A 95 5.55 8.94 12.96
N PHE A 96 4.82 9.32 14.02
CA PHE A 96 3.37 9.25 14.06
C PHE A 96 2.75 10.65 14.03
N ARG A 97 1.61 10.75 13.35
CA ARG A 97 0.84 11.99 13.19
C ARG A 97 0.17 12.42 14.48
N SER A 98 -0.23 11.45 15.30
CA SER A 98 -1.01 11.71 16.52
C SER A 98 -0.50 10.88 17.69
N ARG A 99 -0.79 11.42 18.87
CA ARG A 99 -0.57 10.80 20.17
C ARG A 99 -1.22 9.42 20.28
N ASP A 100 -2.46 9.30 19.81
CA ASP A 100 -3.24 8.08 19.94
C ASP A 100 -2.70 6.98 19.04
N ALA A 101 -2.32 7.33 17.80
CA ALA A 101 -1.68 6.40 16.87
C ALA A 101 -0.35 5.87 17.42
N TRP A 102 0.50 6.78 17.94
CA TRP A 102 1.75 6.40 18.60
C TRP A 102 1.49 5.46 19.79
N ALA A 103 0.47 5.75 20.61
CA ALA A 103 0.16 4.93 21.78
C ALA A 103 -0.31 3.53 21.38
N ILE A 104 -1.19 3.42 20.37
CA ILE A 104 -1.67 2.14 19.84
C ILE A 104 -0.51 1.32 19.29
N ALA A 105 0.32 1.90 18.43
CA ALA A 105 1.47 1.22 17.86
C ALA A 105 2.46 0.79 18.94
N LYS A 106 2.77 1.66 19.91
CA LYS A 106 3.70 1.35 20.99
C LYS A 106 3.22 0.19 21.85
N GLU A 107 1.94 0.17 22.25
CA GLU A 107 1.41 -0.91 23.08
C GLU A 107 1.34 -2.25 22.32
N ASP A 108 0.95 -2.23 21.04
CA ASP A 108 0.86 -3.43 20.21
C ASP A 108 2.25 -3.96 19.79
N TRP A 109 3.15 -3.10 19.34
CA TRP A 109 4.47 -3.54 18.86
C TRP A 109 5.37 -4.03 20.00
N LYS A 110 5.16 -3.54 21.22
CA LYS A 110 5.87 -4.03 22.41
C LYS A 110 5.59 -5.51 22.69
N THR A 111 4.41 -6.03 22.33
CA THR A 111 4.08 -7.45 22.51
C THR A 111 4.67 -8.33 21.41
N HIS A 112 5.31 -7.74 20.39
CA HIS A 112 5.85 -8.42 19.22
C HIS A 112 7.33 -8.06 18.99
N PRO A 113 8.26 -8.52 19.83
CA PRO A 113 9.67 -8.08 19.83
C PRO A 113 10.51 -8.53 18.62
N ASN A 114 9.88 -9.21 17.64
CA ASN A 114 10.47 -9.66 16.39
C ASN A 114 9.57 -9.35 15.18
N ALA A 115 8.62 -8.41 15.32
CA ALA A 115 7.71 -8.07 14.25
C ALA A 115 8.44 -7.67 12.96
N PHE A 116 7.77 -7.80 11.82
CA PHE A 116 8.22 -7.24 10.57
C PHE A 116 7.58 -5.88 10.32
N LEU A 117 8.40 -4.88 9.99
CA LEU A 117 7.91 -3.62 9.43
C LEU A 117 8.11 -3.66 7.92
N VAL A 118 7.01 -3.62 7.18
CA VAL A 118 7.00 -3.54 5.72
C VAL A 118 6.92 -2.07 5.34
N ALA A 119 7.97 -1.57 4.69
CA ALA A 119 8.18 -0.16 4.41
C ALA A 119 8.42 0.09 2.92
N PHE A 120 7.90 1.22 2.46
CA PHE A 120 8.20 1.80 1.15
C PHE A 120 8.71 3.23 1.34
N SER A 121 10.02 3.39 1.45
CA SER A 121 10.72 4.66 1.65
C SER A 121 12.11 4.54 1.04
N ASP A 122 12.61 5.61 0.43
CA ASP A 122 13.94 5.64 -0.22
C ASP A 122 15.07 5.39 0.78
N SER A 123 14.84 5.69 2.06
CA SER A 123 15.80 5.39 3.13
C SER A 123 15.86 3.90 3.48
N CYS A 124 14.79 3.15 3.19
CA CYS A 124 14.60 1.77 3.64
C CYS A 124 14.91 0.71 2.59
N GLY A 125 15.28 1.11 1.37
CA GLY A 125 15.66 0.20 0.30
C GLY A 125 15.51 0.84 -1.08
N LEU A 126 15.62 0.02 -2.13
CA LEU A 126 15.55 0.47 -3.52
C LEU A 126 14.13 0.60 -4.06
N GLY A 127 13.12 0.78 -3.20
CA GLY A 127 11.73 0.63 -3.57
C GLY A 127 11.27 1.54 -4.72
N ARG A 128 11.75 2.79 -4.80
CA ARG A 128 11.43 3.66 -5.93
C ARG A 128 12.05 3.23 -7.26
N GLU A 129 13.14 2.47 -7.23
CA GLU A 129 13.84 1.98 -8.42
C GLU A 129 13.31 0.60 -8.86
N SER A 130 13.08 -0.31 -7.90
CA SER A 130 12.65 -1.70 -8.16
C SER A 130 11.15 -1.93 -8.02
N GLY A 131 10.41 -1.01 -7.41
CA GLY A 131 9.02 -1.20 -7.02
C GLY A 131 8.86 -2.11 -5.79
N GLU A 132 9.96 -2.56 -5.17
CA GLU A 132 9.92 -3.50 -4.05
C GLU A 132 9.68 -2.80 -2.71
N ARG A 133 8.96 -3.49 -1.82
CA ARG A 133 8.86 -3.08 -0.42
C ARG A 133 9.97 -3.75 0.35
N SER A 134 10.67 -2.98 1.17
CA SER A 134 11.63 -3.52 2.12
C SER A 134 10.90 -4.12 3.32
N ILE A 135 11.36 -5.28 3.79
CA ILE A 135 10.80 -5.96 4.96
C ILE A 135 11.90 -5.99 6.01
N HIS A 136 11.62 -5.41 7.17
CA HIS A 136 12.60 -5.24 8.24
C HIS A 136 12.16 -5.99 9.48
N ARG A 137 12.94 -6.98 9.91
CA ARG A 137 12.75 -7.58 11.24
C ARG A 137 13.23 -6.57 12.27
N VAL A 138 12.36 -6.20 13.21
CA VAL A 138 12.68 -5.21 14.23
C VAL A 138 12.85 -5.81 15.61
N ARG A 139 13.70 -5.18 16.44
CA ARG A 139 13.92 -5.51 17.84
C ARG A 139 14.32 -4.28 18.64
N ASN A 140 14.47 -4.42 19.97
CA ASN A 140 14.96 -3.37 20.87
C ASN A 140 14.20 -2.04 20.71
N MET A 141 12.87 -2.11 20.82
CA MET A 141 11.98 -0.96 20.66
C MET A 141 12.31 0.16 21.66
N THR A 142 12.53 1.36 21.14
CA THR A 142 12.73 2.59 21.92
C THR A 142 11.67 3.60 21.51
N ALA A 143 10.76 3.92 22.42
CA ALA A 143 9.65 4.83 22.16
C ALA A 143 9.94 6.22 22.76
N SER A 144 9.81 7.27 21.94
CA SER A 144 10.01 8.66 22.33
C SER A 144 8.70 9.43 22.24
N TRP A 145 8.10 9.72 23.39
CA TRP A 145 6.87 10.50 23.46
C TRP A 145 7.01 11.92 22.91
N GLY A 146 8.09 12.61 23.31
CA GLY A 146 8.31 14.02 22.96
C GLY A 146 8.44 14.26 21.45
N LYS A 147 8.78 13.21 20.68
CA LYS A 147 8.88 13.24 19.23
C LYS A 147 7.76 12.48 18.51
N MET A 148 6.87 11.81 19.25
CA MET A 148 5.89 10.86 18.70
C MET A 148 6.54 9.86 17.75
N GLU A 149 7.66 9.28 18.18
CA GLU A 149 8.48 8.37 17.39
C GLU A 149 8.67 7.03 18.10
N ILE A 150 8.81 5.97 17.31
CA ILE A 150 9.28 4.67 17.78
C ILE A 150 10.46 4.27 16.91
N ALA A 151 11.59 3.98 17.55
CA ALA A 151 12.80 3.50 16.91
C ALA A 151 13.06 2.04 17.27
N PHE A 152 13.69 1.31 16.34
CA PHE A 152 14.08 -0.07 16.51
C PHE A 152 15.47 -0.30 15.93
N GLU A 153 16.14 -1.33 16.45
CA GLU A 153 17.15 -2.03 15.64
C GLU A 153 16.44 -2.83 14.55
N MET A 154 16.99 -2.82 13.34
CA MET A 154 16.41 -3.49 12.18
C MET A 154 17.41 -4.42 11.48
N THR A 155 16.89 -5.49 10.90
CA THR A 155 17.58 -6.30 9.91
C THR A 155 16.69 -6.47 8.69
N GLU A 156 17.16 -6.03 7.53
CA GLU A 156 16.45 -6.29 6.27
C GLU A 156 16.36 -7.79 6.02
N THR A 157 15.15 -8.27 5.74
CA THR A 157 14.82 -9.68 5.58
C THR A 157 14.17 -9.89 4.22
N PRO A 158 14.73 -10.72 3.33
CA PRO A 158 14.07 -11.07 2.08
C PRO A 158 12.69 -11.67 2.32
N LEU A 159 11.71 -11.40 1.45
CA LEU A 159 10.33 -11.90 1.62
C LEU A 159 10.29 -13.41 1.87
N LYS A 160 11.07 -14.20 1.11
CA LYS A 160 11.18 -15.66 1.26
C LYS A 160 11.59 -16.12 2.66
N ASP A 161 12.31 -15.29 3.41
CA ASP A 161 12.82 -15.58 4.75
C ASP A 161 11.90 -14.98 5.85
N ALA A 162 10.91 -14.17 5.45
CA ALA A 162 9.91 -13.57 6.32
C ALA A 162 8.59 -14.35 6.36
N ILE A 163 8.35 -15.22 5.37
CA ILE A 163 7.14 -16.04 5.22
C ILE A 163 7.39 -17.48 5.65
N HIS A 164 6.35 -18.15 6.15
CA HIS A 164 6.46 -19.58 6.42
C HIS A 164 6.64 -20.37 5.10
N PRO A 165 7.55 -21.37 5.07
CA PRO A 165 7.88 -22.11 3.84
C PRO A 165 6.69 -22.92 3.28
N ASP A 166 5.76 -23.31 4.15
CA ASP A 166 4.58 -24.12 3.79
C ASP A 166 3.32 -23.28 3.58
N ARG A 167 3.46 -21.95 3.43
CA ARG A 167 2.34 -21.03 3.34
C ARG A 167 2.26 -20.38 1.97
N ASP A 168 1.04 -20.22 1.52
CA ASP A 168 0.77 -19.68 0.19
C ASP A 168 1.04 -18.18 0.16
N VAL A 169 1.79 -17.77 -0.86
CA VAL A 169 1.84 -16.39 -1.35
C VAL A 169 1.03 -16.35 -2.63
N GLU A 170 -0.13 -15.70 -2.57
CA GLU A 170 -0.99 -15.55 -3.73
C GLU A 170 -0.65 -14.24 -4.45
N ILE A 171 -0.36 -14.33 -5.74
CA ILE A 171 -0.15 -13.17 -6.60
C ILE A 171 -1.34 -13.06 -7.54
N VAL A 172 -2.15 -12.03 -7.33
CA VAL A 172 -3.30 -11.72 -8.17
C VAL A 172 -2.98 -10.50 -9.01
N ILE A 173 -2.99 -10.67 -10.33
CA ILE A 173 -2.90 -9.56 -11.28
C ILE A 173 -4.33 -9.24 -11.71
N ASN A 174 -4.88 -8.17 -11.14
CA ASN A 174 -6.22 -7.70 -11.47
C ASN A 174 -6.32 -6.19 -11.24
N THR A 175 -7.22 -5.53 -11.98
CA THR A 175 -7.45 -4.09 -11.82
C THR A 175 -8.61 -3.86 -10.84
N PHE A 176 -8.31 -3.23 -9.71
CA PHE A 176 -9.28 -2.84 -8.69
C PHE A 176 -9.56 -1.33 -8.79
N GLU A 177 -10.83 -0.96 -8.83
CA GLU A 177 -11.31 0.42 -8.94
C GLU A 177 -12.42 0.68 -7.93
N VAL A 178 -12.39 1.85 -7.28
CA VAL A 178 -13.57 2.36 -6.58
C VAL A 178 -14.49 3.00 -7.61
N HIS A 179 -15.61 2.35 -7.88
CA HIS A 179 -16.75 3.01 -8.49
C HIS A 179 -17.35 3.97 -7.46
N ASP A 180 -17.20 5.28 -7.69
CA ASP A 180 -18.11 6.22 -7.05
C ASP A 180 -19.53 5.83 -7.50
N PRO A 181 -20.47 5.56 -6.59
CA PRO A 181 -21.86 5.65 -6.95
C PRO A 181 -22.06 7.11 -7.36
N ARG A 182 -22.10 7.39 -8.66
CA ARG A 182 -22.57 8.70 -9.13
C ARG A 182 -23.91 8.91 -8.43
N PRO A 183 -24.16 10.06 -7.78
CA PRO A 183 -25.52 10.38 -7.41
C PRO A 183 -26.34 10.28 -8.69
N SER A 184 -27.31 9.37 -8.71
CA SER A 184 -28.29 9.29 -9.76
C SER A 184 -29.01 10.65 -9.75
N VAL A 185 -28.58 11.57 -10.62
CA VAL A 185 -29.31 12.80 -10.85
C VAL A 185 -30.70 12.34 -11.28
N PRO A 186 -31.76 12.59 -10.50
CA PRO A 186 -33.11 12.29 -10.94
C PRO A 186 -33.31 13.10 -12.21
N ASN A 187 -33.60 12.42 -13.31
CA ASN A 187 -33.91 13.06 -14.59
C ASN A 187 -35.29 13.71 -14.48
N ASP A 188 -35.43 14.75 -13.66
CA ASP A 188 -36.66 15.52 -13.50
C ASP A 188 -36.77 16.52 -14.65
N ARG A 189 -36.88 15.99 -15.87
CA ARG A 189 -37.22 16.76 -17.08
C ARG A 189 -38.73 16.88 -17.29
N SER A 190 -39.56 16.56 -16.31
CA SER A 190 -41.03 16.60 -16.42
C SER A 190 -41.71 17.79 -15.72
N ARG A 191 -40.98 18.71 -15.07
CA ARG A 191 -41.59 19.85 -14.34
C ARG A 191 -41.40 21.25 -14.92
N LEU A 192 -41.15 21.37 -16.23
CA LEU A 192 -41.05 22.69 -16.90
C LEU A 192 -41.85 22.77 -18.21
N ARG A 193 -43.10 22.30 -18.20
CA ARG A 193 -44.11 22.66 -19.21
C ARG A 193 -45.52 22.63 -18.61
N ARG A 194 -45.95 23.73 -17.97
CA ARG A 194 -47.35 24.20 -17.86
C ARG A 194 -47.43 25.38 -16.90
N ARG A 195 -47.08 26.57 -17.39
CA ARG A 195 -47.59 27.87 -16.92
C ARG A 195 -47.23 28.96 -17.95
N ALA A 196 -47.84 28.85 -19.12
CA ALA A 196 -47.94 29.95 -20.08
C ALA A 196 -49.27 29.75 -20.81
N GLY A 197 -50.27 30.55 -20.45
CA GLY A 197 -51.59 30.49 -21.05
C GLY A 197 -52.67 31.01 -20.11
N GLY A 198 -52.78 32.32 -19.96
CA GLY A 198 -53.89 32.90 -19.21
C GLY A 198 -53.72 34.37 -18.85
N ALA A 199 -53.71 35.26 -19.85
CA ALA A 199 -54.21 36.64 -19.71
C ALA A 199 -54.43 37.25 -21.11
N LYS A 200 -55.65 37.09 -21.62
CA LYS A 200 -56.18 37.99 -22.66
C LYS A 200 -56.60 39.28 -21.95
N ALA A 201 -56.05 40.41 -22.38
CA ALA A 201 -56.65 41.72 -22.19
C ALA A 201 -56.93 42.28 -23.58
N SER A 202 -58.20 42.57 -23.87
CA SER A 202 -58.63 43.32 -25.04
C SER A 202 -59.68 44.31 -24.55
N ARG A 203 -59.40 45.57 -24.89
CA ARG A 203 -60.19 46.82 -24.87
C ARG A 203 -61.60 46.77 -24.31
#